data_AF-A0A5J4VM86-F1
#
_entry.id   AF-A0A5J4VM86-F1
#
_cell.length_a   1.000
_cell.length_b   1.000
_cell.length_c   1.000
_cell.angle_alpha   90.00
_cell.angle_beta   90.00
_cell.angle_gamma   90.00
#
_symmetry.space_group_name_H-M   'P 1'
#
loop_
_entity.id
_entity.type
_entity.pdbx_description
1 polymer ?
#
loop_
_entity_poly.entity_id
_entity_poly.type
_entity_poly.pdbx_seq_one_letter_code
_entity_poly.pdbx_strand_id
1 'polypeptide(L)' 'MQLLSFARIIKNASNISFLFLDEATSSLTAEHESEMYQILNELGISYHTVGHGGVQLQSFHNKKLELKGGISGQWELTDL' A
#
# COMPACT_ATOMS: atom_id res chain seq x y z
N MET A 1 -13.92 -2.44 -8.57
CA MET A 1 -12.84 -3.20 -9.26
C MET A 1 -11.70 -3.57 -8.30
N GLN A 2 -11.22 -2.67 -7.43
CA GLN A 2 -10.09 -2.90 -6.51
C GLN A 2 -10.28 -4.10 -5.55
N LEU A 3 -11.45 -4.25 -4.91
CA LEU A 3 -11.73 -5.40 -4.03
C LEU A 3 -11.60 -6.76 -4.74
N LEU A 4 -12.00 -6.85 -6.00
CA LEU A 4 -11.84 -8.10 -6.78
C LEU A 4 -10.37 -8.39 -7.06
N SER A 5 -9.54 -7.36 -7.27
CA SER A 5 -8.09 -7.52 -7.41
C SER A 5 -7.48 -8.05 -6.11
N PHE A 6 -7.88 -7.52 -4.95
CA PHE A 6 -7.44 -8.06 -3.65
C PHE A 6 -7.89 -9.50 -3.44
N ALA A 7 -9.13 -9.86 -3.78
CA ALA A 7 -9.59 -11.24 -3.72
C ALA A 7 -8.73 -12.19 -4.58
N ARG A 8 -8.24 -11.73 -5.74
CA ARG A 8 -7.32 -12.52 -6.59
C ARG A 8 -5.94 -12.67 -5.97
N ILE A 9 -5.43 -11.63 -5.30
CA ILE A 9 -4.16 -11.70 -4.57
C ILE A 9 -4.28 -12.73 -3.44
N ILE A 10 -5.32 -12.62 -2.61
CA ILE A 10 -5.57 -13.52 -1.48
C ILE A 10 -5.68 -14.97 -1.96
N LYS A 11 -6.42 -15.22 -3.05
CA LYS A 11 -6.54 -16.56 -3.64
C LYS A 11 -5.19 -17.17 -4.03
N ASN A 12 -4.22 -16.36 -4.44
CA ASN A 12 -2.91 -16.81 -4.91
C ASN A 12 -1.79 -16.51 -3.90
N ALA A 13 -2.13 -16.18 -2.65
CA ALA A 13 -1.19 -15.68 -1.65
C ALA A 13 0.01 -16.61 -1.40
N SER A 14 -0.19 -17.92 -1.49
CA SER A 14 0.88 -18.92 -1.30
C SER A 14 2.05 -18.79 -2.29
N ASN A 15 1.87 -18.11 -3.42
CA ASN A 15 2.89 -17.92 -4.46
C ASN A 15 3.38 -16.47 -4.58
N ILE A 16 2.96 -15.59 -3.67
CA ILE A 16 3.25 -14.15 -3.73
C ILE A 16 4.06 -13.79 -2.49
N SER A 17 5.30 -13.33 -2.69
CA SER A 17 6.12 -12.78 -1.61
C SER A 17 6.12 -11.25 -1.58
N PHE A 18 5.82 -10.62 -2.73
CA PHE A 18 5.95 -9.18 -2.91
C PHE A 18 4.91 -8.61 -3.88
N LEU A 19 4.36 -7.43 -3.56
CA LEU A 19 3.33 -6.75 -4.35
C LEU A 19 3.69 -5.28 -4.63
N PHE A 20 3.32 -4.81 -5.82
CA PHE A 20 3.25 -3.38 -6.15
C PHE A 20 1.78 -2.97 -6.27
N LEU A 21 1.38 -1.99 -5.47
CA LEU A 21 0.02 -1.51 -5.34
C LEU A 21 -0.05 -0.06 -5.84
N ASP A 22 -0.27 0.12 -7.14
CA ASP A 22 -0.36 1.45 -7.76
C ASP A 22 -1.80 1.96 -7.75
N GLU A 23 -2.05 3.00 -6.92
CA GLU A 23 -3.38 3.55 -6.65
C GLU A 23 -4.45 2.49 -6.31
N ALA A 24 -4.03 1.36 -5.72
CA ALA A 24 -4.88 0.18 -5.56
C ALA A 24 -5.95 0.34 -4.47
N THR A 25 -5.89 1.40 -3.67
CA THR A 25 -6.80 1.67 -2.54
C THR A 25 -7.58 2.98 -2.69
N SER A 26 -7.39 3.72 -3.78
CA SER A 26 -7.98 5.06 -3.99
C SER A 26 -9.51 5.11 -3.99
N SER A 27 -10.18 3.98 -4.23
CA SER A 27 -11.65 3.87 -4.23
C SER A 27 -12.21 3.03 -3.09
N LEU A 28 -11.36 2.59 -2.16
CA LEU A 28 -11.77 1.87 -0.95
C LEU A 28 -12.18 2.86 0.13
N THR A 29 -13.06 2.43 1.04
CA THR A 29 -13.26 3.15 2.30
C THR A 29 -12.05 2.89 3.21
N ALA A 30 -11.85 3.77 4.20
CA ALA A 30 -10.76 3.68 5.16
C ALA A 30 -10.71 2.32 5.89
N GLU A 31 -11.88 1.78 6.22
CA GLU A 31 -12.04 0.50 6.90
C GLU A 31 -11.58 -0.64 6.00
N HIS A 32 -12.07 -0.69 4.76
CA HIS A 32 -11.68 -1.73 3.81
C HIS A 32 -10.20 -1.65 3.45
N GLU A 33 -9.63 -0.45 3.31
CA GLU A 33 -8.19 -0.28 3.08
C GLU A 33 -7.37 -0.87 4.23
N SER A 34 -7.77 -0.60 5.48
CA SER A 34 -7.10 -1.14 6.67
C SER A 34 -7.21 -2.66 6.75
N GLU A 35 -8.39 -3.23 6.48
CA GLU A 35 -8.58 -4.69 6.41
C GLU A 35 -7.69 -5.34 5.34
N MET A 36 -7.57 -4.72 4.16
CA MET A 36 -6.74 -5.27 3.09
C MET A 36 -5.26 -5.29 3.48
N TYR A 37 -4.72 -4.22 4.07
CA TYR A 37 -3.33 -4.23 4.55
C TYR A 37 -3.10 -5.21 5.69
N GLN A 38 -4.06 -5.34 6.62
CA GLN A 38 -3.97 -6.33 7.69
C GLN A 38 -3.89 -7.75 7.14
N ILE A 39 -4.73 -8.10 6.16
CA ILE A 39 -4.69 -9.40 5.50
C ILE A 39 -3.33 -9.64 4.83
N LEU A 40 -2.77 -8.64 4.14
CA LEU A 40 -1.44 -8.79 3.51
C LEU A 40 -0.34 -9.03 4.54
N ASN A 41 -0.39 -8.35 5.68
CA ASN A 41 0.55 -8.54 6.79
C ASN A 41 0.43 -9.94 7.40
N GLU A 42 -0.79 -10.42 7.65
CA GLU A 42 -1.06 -11.77 8.17
C GLU A 42 -0.58 -12.87 7.21
N LEU A 43 -0.68 -12.63 5.91
CA LEU A 43 -0.18 -13.53 4.87
C LEU A 43 1.36 -13.45 4.69
N GLY A 44 2.04 -12.55 5.40
CA GLY A 44 3.49 -12.36 5.28
C GLY A 44 3.95 -11.78 3.94
N ILE A 45 3.05 -11.10 3.22
CA ILE A 45 3.33 -10.53 1.91
C ILE A 45 3.91 -9.11 2.09
N SER A 46 5.08 -8.86 1.52
CA SER A 46 5.65 -7.51 1.46
C SER A 46 4.98 -6.71 0.34
N TYR A 47 4.80 -5.39 0.53
CA TYR A 47 4.20 -4.54 -0.50
C TYR A 47 4.88 -3.18 -0.60
N HIS A 48 4.77 -2.60 -1.79
CA HIS A 48 5.04 -1.20 -2.06
C HIS A 48 3.78 -0.57 -2.60
N THR A 49 3.30 0.49 -1.96
CA THR A 49 2.11 1.21 -2.38
C THR A 49 2.47 2.57 -2.96
N VAL A 50 1.71 2.98 -3.96
CA VAL A 50 1.68 4.35 -4.48
C VAL A 50 0.27 4.87 -4.26
N GLY A 51 0.14 5.97 -3.54
CA GLY A 51 -1.14 6.53 -3.18
C GLY A 51 -1.01 7.91 -2.56
N HIS A 52 -2.14 8.59 -2.36
CA HIS A 52 -2.18 9.98 -1.91
C HIS A 52 -1.98 10.16 -0.38
N GLY A 53 -1.19 9.29 0.25
CA GLY A 53 -0.56 9.55 1.56
C GLY A 53 -1.52 9.81 2.73
N GLY A 54 -2.63 9.06 2.83
CA GLY A 54 -3.52 9.12 3.99
C GLY A 54 -2.85 8.63 5.29
N VAL A 55 -3.39 9.05 6.44
CA VAL A 55 -2.90 8.65 7.78
C VAL A 55 -2.86 7.12 7.94
N GLN A 56 -3.80 6.41 7.32
CA GLN A 56 -3.87 4.95 7.36
C GLN A 56 -2.71 4.28 6.63
N LEU A 57 -2.25 4.86 5.51
CA LEU A 57 -1.11 4.32 4.75
C LEU A 57 0.13 4.25 5.64
N GLN A 58 0.37 5.27 6.46
CA GLN A 58 1.57 5.34 7.30
C GLN A 58 1.59 4.24 8.37
N SER A 59 0.43 3.86 8.91
CA SER A 59 0.33 2.81 9.93
C SER A 59 0.70 1.41 9.45
N PHE A 60 0.68 1.17 8.13
CA PHE A 60 0.95 -0.14 7.53
C PHE A 60 2.27 -0.21 6.76
N HIS A 61 3.04 0.87 6.70
CA HIS A 61 4.31 0.91 5.96
C HIS A 61 5.47 1.22 6.90
N ASN A 62 6.62 0.58 6.67
CA ASN A 62 7.83 0.85 7.45
C ASN A 62 8.64 2.04 6.92
N LYS A 63 8.40 2.43 5.67
CA LYS A 63 9.15 3.50 4.98
C LYS A 63 8.18 4.31 4.12
N LYS A 64 8.43 5.61 4.04
CA LYS A 64 7.73 6.54 3.15
C LYS A 64 8.72 7.19 2.20
N LEU A 65 8.45 7.09 0.90
CA LEU A 65 9.12 7.88 -0.12
C LEU A 65 8.18 9.01 -0.55
N GLU A 66 8.60 10.25 -0.34
CA GLU A 66 7.78 11.43 -0.62
C GLU A 66 8.49 12.35 -1.63
N LEU A 67 7.74 12.79 -2.65
CA LEU A 67 8.20 13.86 -3.53
C LEU A 67 7.91 15.21 -2.86
N LYS A 68 8.96 15.90 -2.42
CA LYS A 68 8.82 17.27 -1.89
C LYS A 68 8.50 18.23 -3.01
N GLY A 69 7.41 18.98 -2.83
CA GLY A 69 7.07 20.10 -3.70
C GLY A 69 8.17 21.17 -3.66
N GLY A 70 8.55 21.68 -4.83
CA GLY A 70 9.60 22.71 -4.97
C GLY A 70 10.18 22.74 -6.39
N ILE A 71 10.95 23.78 -6.71
CA ILE A 71 11.49 24.02 -8.06
C ILE A 71 12.44 22.89 -8.52
N SER A 72 13.07 22.19 -7.57
CA SER A 72 14.05 21.14 -7.85
C SER A 72 13.55 19.70 -7.72
N GLY A 73 12.27 19.46 -7.36
CA GLY A 73 11.68 18.11 -7.29
C GLY A 73 12.48 17.09 -6.46
N GLN A 74 12.67 17.35 -5.16
CA GLN A 74 13.50 16.49 -4.30
C GLN A 74 12.69 15.30 -3.76
N TRP A 75 13.33 14.14 -3.69
CA TRP A 75 12.76 12.96 -3.04
C TRP A 75 13.33 12.80 -1.63
N GLU A 76 12.46 12.52 -0.66
CA GLU A 76 12.85 12.22 0.72
C GLU A 76 12.36 10.81 1.10
N LEU A 77 13.27 9.99 1.64
CA LEU A 77 12.96 8.68 2.21
C LEU A 77 13.00 8.78 3.74
N THR A 78 11.90 8.42 4.38
CA THR A 78 11.75 8.45 5.85
C THR A 78 11.34 7.07 6.36
N ASP A 79 11.91 6.64 7.49
CA ASP A 79 11.42 5.48 8.25
C ASP A 79 10.18 5.89 9.06
N LEU A 80 9.11 5.09 9.00
CA LEU A 80 7.82 5.34 9.66
C LEU A 80 7.69 4.56 10.98
#